data_AF-A0A0S7EX74-F1
#
_entry.id   AF-A0A0S7EX74-F1
#
_cell.length_a   1.000
_cell.length_b   1.000
_cell.length_c   1.000
_cell.angle_alpha   90.00
_cell.angle_beta   90.00
_cell.angle_gamma   90.00
#
_symmetry.space_group_name_H-M   'P 1'
#
loop_
_entity.id
_entity.type
_entity.pdbx_description
1 polymer ?
#
loop_
_entity_poly.entity_id
_entity_poly.type
_entity_poly.pdbx_seq_one_letter_code
_entity_poly.pdbx_strand_id
1 'polypeptide(L)'
;MADSFKSDYFNMPVHMVPTELVEKEFWRLVSTIEEDVTVEYGADIASKEFGSGFPVRNSHFEVSPEDEHYLTSGWNLNNMPVLDASVLTHITADICGMKVPWLYVGMCFSSFCWHIEDHWSYSINYLHWGEPKTWYGANILIVN
;
A
#
# COMPACT_ATOMS: atom_id res chain seq x y z
N MET A 1 -1.93 -17.63 8.22
CA MET A 1 -0.56 -17.64 7.67
C MET A 1 0.24 -16.48 8.24
N ALA A 2 -0.03 -15.22 7.86
CA ALA A 2 0.71 -14.05 8.37
C ALA A 2 0.71 -13.93 9.89
N ASP A 3 -0.46 -14.03 10.53
CA ASP A 3 -0.56 -13.91 11.99
C ASP A 3 0.19 -15.02 12.71
N SER A 4 0.04 -16.27 12.24
CA SER A 4 0.74 -17.44 12.78
C SER A 4 2.26 -17.28 12.65
N PHE A 5 2.74 -16.85 11.48
CA PHE A 5 4.17 -16.58 11.27
C PHE A 5 4.71 -15.56 12.28
N LYS A 6 4.03 -14.41 12.44
CA LYS A 6 4.48 -13.36 13.35
C LYS A 6 4.42 -13.82 14.81
N SER A 7 3.36 -14.52 15.21
CA SER A 7 3.25 -15.00 16.58
C SER A 7 4.28 -16.04 16.93
N ASP A 8 4.58 -16.94 16.00
CA ASP A 8 5.56 -18.01 16.19
C ASP A 8 6.99 -17.45 16.19
N TYR A 9 7.27 -16.47 15.32
CA TYR A 9 8.58 -15.81 15.23
C TYR A 9 8.95 -15.03 16.50
N PHE A 10 8.01 -14.24 17.03
CA PHE A 10 8.26 -13.39 18.20
C PHE A 10 7.84 -14.03 19.53
N ASN A 11 7.21 -15.21 19.50
CA ASN A 11 6.60 -15.88 20.66
C ASN A 11 5.65 -14.96 21.45
N MET A 12 4.87 -14.15 20.74
CA MET A 12 3.95 -13.14 21.29
C MET A 12 2.68 -13.06 20.45
N PRO A 13 1.53 -12.66 21.02
CA PRO A 13 0.38 -12.26 20.21
C PRO A 13 0.76 -11.14 19.23
N VAL A 14 0.27 -11.21 17.99
CA VAL A 14 0.72 -10.34 16.87
C VAL A 14 0.67 -8.84 17.19
N HIS A 15 -0.39 -8.41 17.88
CA HIS A 15 -0.66 -7.02 18.25
C HIS A 15 0.12 -6.55 19.49
N MET A 16 0.85 -7.45 20.15
CA MET A 16 1.67 -7.14 21.33
C MET A 16 3.15 -6.92 20.98
N VAL A 17 3.57 -7.23 19.75
CA VAL A 17 4.95 -7.05 19.30
C VAL A 17 5.17 -5.55 18.99
N PRO A 18 6.09 -4.86 19.68
CA PRO A 18 6.35 -3.44 19.44
C PRO A 18 6.90 -3.17 18.03
N THR A 19 6.54 -2.03 17.44
CA THR A 19 6.99 -1.62 16.10
C THR A 19 8.50 -1.50 16.01
N GLU A 20 9.15 -0.98 17.06
CA GLU A 20 10.60 -0.78 17.11
C GLU A 20 11.35 -2.13 17.16
N LEU A 21 10.73 -3.16 17.77
CA LEU A 21 11.29 -4.50 17.81
C LEU A 21 11.25 -5.15 16.42
N VAL A 22 10.11 -5.02 15.71
CA VAL A 22 9.97 -5.51 14.33
C VAL A 22 10.96 -4.80 13.40
N GLU A 23 11.09 -3.48 13.53
CA GLU A 23 12.02 -2.68 12.71
C GLU A 23 13.48 -3.09 12.92
N LYS A 24 13.90 -3.22 14.19
CA LYS A 24 15.26 -3.66 14.52
C LYS A 24 15.56 -5.04 13.97
N GLU A 25 14.61 -5.96 14.10
CA GLU A 25 14.77 -7.34 13.67
C GLU A 25 14.80 -7.46 12.14
N PHE A 26 13.96 -6.69 11.44
CA PHE A 26 13.99 -6.61 9.98
C PHE A 26 15.39 -6.25 9.46
N TRP A 27 16.00 -5.19 10.01
CA TRP A 27 17.34 -4.77 9.57
C TRP A 27 18.45 -5.76 9.97
N ARG A 28 18.27 -6.48 11.09
CA ARG A 28 19.16 -7.58 11.47
C ARG A 28 19.12 -8.71 10.44
N LEU A 29 17.90 -9.14 10.05
CA LEU A 29 17.68 -10.19 9.05
C LEU A 29 18.26 -9.81 7.68
N VAL A 30 18.10 -8.55 7.26
CA VAL A 30 18.68 -8.06 5.99
C VAL A 30 20.22 -8.10 6.00
N SER A 31 20.84 -7.96 7.17
CA SER A 31 22.30 -7.83 7.30
C SER A 31 23.02 -9.15 7.59
N THR A 32 22.30 -10.19 8.01
CA THR A 32 22.89 -11.49 8.36
C THR A 32 22.95 -12.42 7.15
N ILE A 33 23.94 -13.31 7.16
CA ILE A 33 24.05 -14.43 6.20
C ILE A 33 23.86 -15.80 6.88
N GLU A 34 23.64 -15.80 8.19
CA GLU A 34 23.59 -17.02 9.01
C GLU A 34 22.18 -17.61 9.12
N GLU A 35 21.15 -16.79 8.87
CA GLU A 35 19.75 -17.14 9.03
C GLU A 35 18.98 -16.85 7.74
N ASP A 36 18.21 -17.83 7.27
CA ASP A 36 17.34 -17.70 6.12
C ASP A 36 15.89 -17.52 6.58
N VAL A 37 15.29 -16.37 6.26
CA VAL A 37 13.86 -16.08 6.50
C VAL A 37 13.20 -15.72 5.18
N THR A 38 12.17 -16.48 4.81
CA THR A 38 11.37 -16.24 3.61
C THR A 38 9.98 -15.74 4.00
N VAL A 39 9.50 -14.73 3.29
CA VAL A 39 8.16 -14.15 3.47
C VAL A 39 7.46 -14.01 2.12
N GLU A 40 6.13 -13.89 2.16
CA GLU A 40 5.28 -13.76 0.99
C GLU A 40 4.69 -12.35 0.90
N TYR A 41 4.51 -11.83 -0.31
CA TYR A 41 3.95 -10.51 -0.54
C TYR A 41 3.12 -10.50 -1.82
N GLY A 42 1.90 -9.96 -1.75
CA GLY A 42 1.08 -9.66 -2.91
C GLY A 42 1.24 -8.21 -3.30
N ALA A 43 1.83 -7.94 -4.46
CA ALA A 43 2.05 -6.60 -5.00
C ALA A 43 1.50 -6.48 -6.41
N ASP A 44 1.36 -5.24 -6.89
CA ASP A 44 0.95 -4.96 -8.27
C ASP A 44 -0.33 -5.71 -8.67
N ILE A 45 -1.33 -5.67 -7.78
CA ILE A 45 -2.66 -6.25 -8.01
C ILE A 45 -3.59 -5.15 -8.53
N ALA A 46 -3.93 -5.17 -9.82
CA ALA A 46 -4.68 -4.08 -10.43
C ALA A 46 -6.12 -4.07 -9.90
N SER A 47 -6.57 -2.94 -9.37
CA SER A 47 -7.97 -2.80 -8.91
C SER A 47 -9.00 -2.97 -10.04
N LYS A 48 -8.59 -2.82 -11.30
CA LYS A 48 -9.42 -3.13 -12.49
C LYS A 48 -9.79 -4.61 -12.58
N GLU A 49 -8.93 -5.51 -12.09
CA GLU A 49 -9.15 -6.96 -12.14
C GLU A 49 -9.79 -7.49 -10.86
N PHE A 50 -9.39 -6.97 -9.70
CA PHE A 50 -9.78 -7.50 -8.38
C PHE A 50 -10.76 -6.61 -7.61
N GLY A 51 -11.12 -5.45 -8.15
CA GLY A 51 -11.89 -4.42 -7.46
C GLY A 51 -11.02 -3.48 -6.64
N SER A 52 -11.55 -2.33 -6.25
CA SER A 52 -10.89 -1.39 -5.33
C SER A 52 -11.28 -1.71 -3.89
N GLY A 53 -10.40 -1.38 -2.93
CA GLY A 53 -10.75 -1.37 -1.51
C GLY A 53 -11.65 -0.19 -1.12
N PHE A 54 -11.81 0.80 -2.00
CA PHE A 54 -12.78 1.89 -1.84
C PHE A 54 -14.10 1.58 -2.55
N PRO A 55 -15.24 2.10 -2.08
CA PRO A 55 -16.48 2.03 -2.82
C PRO A 55 -16.34 2.79 -4.15
N VAL A 56 -16.83 2.19 -5.24
CA VAL A 56 -16.85 2.77 -6.58
C VAL A 56 -18.25 2.71 -7.16
N ARG A 57 -18.60 3.69 -7.99
CA ARG A 57 -19.91 3.71 -8.68
C ARG A 57 -20.03 2.50 -9.61
N ASN A 58 -21.22 1.94 -9.72
CA ASN A 58 -21.51 0.75 -10.53
C ASN A 58 -20.70 -0.50 -10.12
N SER A 59 -20.24 -0.57 -8.87
CA SER A 59 -19.68 -1.81 -8.33
C SER A 59 -20.76 -2.87 -8.16
N HIS A 60 -20.35 -4.13 -7.97
CA HIS A 60 -21.27 -5.24 -7.68
C HIS A 60 -21.91 -5.16 -6.29
N PHE A 61 -21.47 -4.24 -5.44
CA PHE A 61 -21.93 -4.09 -4.06
C PHE A 61 -22.75 -2.82 -3.88
N GLU A 62 -23.89 -2.94 -3.21
CA GLU A 62 -24.66 -1.77 -2.76
C GLU A 62 -23.94 -1.09 -1.60
N VAL A 63 -23.75 0.22 -1.73
CA VAL A 63 -23.12 1.05 -0.69
C VAL A 63 -24.23 1.54 0.25
N SER A 64 -23.99 1.46 1.55
CA SER A 64 -24.95 1.95 2.54
C SER A 64 -25.14 3.47 2.40
N PRO A 65 -26.32 4.04 2.73
CA PRO A 65 -26.53 5.49 2.70
C PRO A 65 -25.53 6.28 3.55
N GLU A 66 -25.02 5.68 4.63
CA GLU A 66 -24.02 6.29 5.52
C GLU A 66 -22.64 6.41 4.83
N ASP A 67 -22.33 5.48 3.93
CA ASP A 67 -21.04 5.39 3.24
C ASP A 67 -21.03 6.01 1.83
N GLU A 68 -22.19 6.46 1.32
CA GLU A 68 -22.30 7.03 -0.03
C GLU A 68 -21.34 8.21 -0.27
N HIS A 69 -21.03 8.98 0.78
CA HIS A 69 -20.11 10.11 0.68
C HIS A 69 -18.68 9.70 0.28
N TYR A 70 -18.26 8.45 0.52
CA TYR A 70 -16.96 7.93 0.08
C TYR A 70 -16.88 7.70 -1.44
N LEU A 71 -18.03 7.57 -2.13
CA LEU A 71 -18.08 7.40 -3.59
C LEU A 71 -17.56 8.62 -4.35
N THR A 72 -17.81 9.82 -3.82
CA THR A 72 -17.47 11.11 -4.47
C THR A 72 -16.31 11.83 -3.81
N SER A 73 -15.79 11.31 -2.70
CA SER A 73 -14.63 11.89 -2.02
C SER A 73 -13.43 11.97 -2.96
N GLY A 74 -12.74 13.11 -2.98
CA GLY A 74 -11.46 13.28 -3.71
C GLY A 74 -10.31 12.47 -3.11
N TRP A 75 -10.45 12.00 -1.85
CA TRP A 75 -9.51 11.10 -1.19
C TRP A 75 -9.74 9.62 -1.54
N ASN A 76 -10.82 9.30 -2.23
CA ASN A 76 -10.97 7.99 -2.86
C ASN A 76 -9.97 7.90 -4.01
N LEU A 77 -9.02 6.97 -3.92
CA LEU A 77 -7.90 6.89 -4.87
C LEU A 77 -8.34 6.59 -6.31
N ASN A 78 -9.57 6.12 -6.53
CA ASN A 78 -10.14 5.98 -7.87
C ASN A 78 -10.53 7.34 -8.50
N ASN A 79 -10.82 8.34 -7.68
CA ASN A 79 -11.24 9.67 -8.12
C ASN A 79 -10.06 10.64 -8.25
N MET A 80 -9.01 10.45 -7.45
CA MET A 80 -7.87 11.38 -7.36
C MET A 80 -7.20 11.68 -8.73
N PRO A 81 -6.96 10.69 -9.60
CA PRO A 81 -6.31 10.95 -10.89
C PRO A 81 -7.17 11.78 -11.86
N VAL A 82 -8.49 11.86 -11.64
CA VAL A 82 -9.45 12.56 -12.53
C VAL A 82 -9.97 13.87 -11.94
N LEU A 83 -9.47 14.30 -10.77
CA LEU A 83 -9.77 15.64 -10.24
C LEU A 83 -9.24 16.73 -11.18
N ASP A 84 -9.91 17.88 -11.23
CA ASP A 84 -9.54 19.00 -12.14
C ASP A 84 -8.09 19.48 -11.95
N ALA A 85 -7.55 19.36 -10.74
CA ALA A 85 -6.17 19.74 -10.42
C ALA A 85 -5.12 18.66 -10.78
N SER A 86 -5.55 17.45 -11.14
CA SER A 86 -4.67 16.36 -11.54
C SER A 86 -4.35 16.46 -13.02
N VAL A 87 -3.07 16.54 -13.38
CA VAL A 87 -2.62 16.52 -14.78
C VAL A 87 -3.09 15.25 -15.51
N LEU A 88 -3.24 14.13 -14.78
CA LEU A 88 -3.70 12.85 -15.34
C LEU A 88 -5.15 12.89 -15.83
N THR A 89 -5.95 13.90 -15.45
CA THR A 89 -7.33 14.08 -15.93
C THR A 89 -7.37 14.31 -17.46
N HIS A 90 -6.29 14.87 -18.02
CA HIS A 90 -6.17 15.13 -19.46
C HIS A 90 -5.65 13.92 -20.27
N ILE A 91 -5.27 12.83 -19.59
CA ILE A 91 -4.81 11.60 -20.24
C ILE A 91 -5.99 10.65 -20.37
N THR A 92 -6.35 10.25 -21.58
CA THR A 92 -7.52 9.37 -21.82
C THR A 92 -7.23 7.89 -21.60
N ALA A 93 -5.96 7.47 -21.66
CA ALA A 93 -5.57 6.09 -21.41
C ALA A 93 -5.77 5.69 -19.94
N ASP A 94 -6.15 4.43 -19.70
CA ASP A 94 -6.08 3.81 -18.38
C ASP A 94 -4.66 3.31 -18.15
N ILE A 95 -3.91 3.98 -17.28
CA ILE A 95 -2.54 3.59 -16.92
C ILE A 95 -2.60 2.96 -15.53
N CYS A 96 -2.39 1.64 -15.46
CA CYS A 96 -2.32 0.91 -14.19
C CYS A 96 -1.22 1.50 -13.30
N GLY A 97 -1.55 1.76 -12.04
CA GLY A 97 -0.65 2.39 -11.07
C GLY A 97 -0.62 3.89 -11.04
N MET A 98 -1.12 4.56 -12.09
CA MET A 98 -1.21 6.03 -12.12
C MET A 98 -2.65 6.51 -12.07
N LYS A 99 -3.52 5.93 -12.91
CA LYS A 99 -4.94 6.26 -12.98
C LYS A 99 -5.85 5.20 -12.37
N VAL A 100 -5.36 3.97 -12.28
CA VAL A 100 -6.05 2.84 -11.66
C VAL A 100 -5.22 2.41 -10.45
N PRO A 101 -5.78 2.45 -9.22
CA PRO A 101 -5.04 2.06 -8.02
C PRO A 101 -4.51 0.61 -8.08
N TRP A 102 -3.32 0.41 -7.53
CA TRP A 102 -2.79 -0.92 -7.19
C TRP A 102 -3.19 -1.32 -5.77
N LEU A 103 -3.37 -2.62 -5.55
CA LEU A 103 -3.54 -3.20 -4.22
C LEU A 103 -2.27 -3.92 -3.79
N TYR A 104 -2.00 -3.84 -2.49
CA TYR A 104 -0.86 -4.49 -1.85
C TYR A 104 -1.32 -5.25 -0.61
N VAL A 105 -1.02 -6.55 -0.54
CA VAL A 105 -1.35 -7.43 0.59
C VAL A 105 -0.05 -7.90 1.22
N GLY A 106 0.27 -7.30 2.38
CA GLY A 106 1.53 -7.54 3.10
C GLY A 106 1.40 -8.48 4.28
N MET A 107 2.54 -9.03 4.70
CA MET A 107 2.73 -9.72 5.98
C MET A 107 3.92 -9.14 6.75
N CYS A 108 4.16 -9.62 7.97
CA CYS A 108 5.34 -9.23 8.74
C CYS A 108 6.64 -9.46 7.93
N PHE A 109 7.53 -8.48 7.94
CA PHE A 109 8.77 -8.41 7.14
C PHE A 109 8.62 -8.36 5.60
N SER A 110 7.41 -8.44 5.03
CA SER A 110 7.23 -8.13 3.60
C SER A 110 7.70 -6.70 3.32
N SER A 111 8.44 -6.52 2.23
CA SER A 111 9.15 -5.27 1.94
C SER A 111 9.08 -4.90 0.47
N PHE A 112 9.35 -3.63 0.19
CA PHE A 112 9.59 -3.10 -1.14
C PHE A 112 10.92 -2.35 -1.12
N CYS A 113 11.71 -2.52 -2.18
CA CYS A 113 13.03 -1.89 -2.27
C CYS A 113 12.91 -0.38 -2.55
N TRP A 114 14.02 0.32 -2.32
CA TRP A 114 14.18 1.71 -2.73
C TRP A 114 13.82 1.89 -4.20
N HIS A 115 12.85 2.76 -4.48
CA HIS A 115 12.45 3.16 -5.82
C HIS A 115 11.87 4.58 -5.80
N ILE A 116 11.60 5.09 -6.98
CA ILE A 116 10.83 6.31 -7.22
C ILE A 116 9.72 5.98 -8.20
N GLU A 117 8.66 6.79 -8.20
CA GLU A 117 7.54 6.58 -9.12
C GLU A 117 7.92 6.86 -10.56
N ASP A 118 7.24 6.18 -11.49
CA ASP A 118 7.38 6.44 -12.91
C ASP A 118 7.16 7.93 -13.20
N HIS A 119 8.04 8.48 -14.05
CA HIS A 119 8.05 9.88 -14.44
C HIS A 119 8.24 10.86 -13.27
N TRP A 120 8.82 10.39 -12.14
CA TRP A 120 8.99 11.18 -10.92
C TRP A 120 7.68 11.80 -10.43
N SER A 121 6.59 11.08 -10.67
CA SER A 121 5.26 11.49 -10.25
C SER A 121 5.09 11.35 -8.73
N TYR A 122 3.96 11.86 -8.24
CA TYR A 122 3.58 11.65 -6.85
C TYR A 122 2.98 10.25 -6.68
N SER A 123 3.25 9.61 -5.54
CA SER A 123 2.44 8.51 -5.05
C SER A 123 1.64 8.89 -3.81
N ILE A 124 0.51 8.21 -3.66
CA ILE A 124 -0.33 8.27 -2.47
C ILE A 124 -0.73 6.85 -2.08
N ASN A 125 -0.66 6.56 -0.79
CA ASN A 125 -0.93 5.24 -0.25
C ASN A 125 -2.00 5.34 0.85
N TYR A 126 -2.97 4.42 0.83
CA TYR A 126 -3.99 4.30 1.87
C TYR A 126 -3.96 2.90 2.47
N LEU A 127 -3.75 2.82 3.79
CA LEU A 127 -3.83 1.55 4.52
C LEU A 127 -5.28 1.33 4.95
N HIS A 128 -6.00 0.45 4.24
CA HIS A 128 -7.41 0.17 4.52
C HIS A 128 -7.64 -0.40 5.91
N TRP A 129 -6.82 -1.36 6.32
CA TRP A 129 -6.86 -2.04 7.61
C TRP A 129 -5.60 -2.89 7.78
N GLY A 130 -5.43 -3.47 8.98
CA GLY A 130 -4.29 -4.33 9.32
C GLY A 130 -3.25 -3.64 10.20
N GLU A 131 -2.10 -4.28 10.35
CA GLU A 131 -0.98 -3.76 11.15
C GLU A 131 -0.25 -2.60 10.44
N PRO A 132 0.51 -1.77 11.18
CA PRO A 132 1.23 -0.63 10.61
C PRO A 132 2.22 -1.02 9.49
N LYS A 133 2.35 -0.14 8.50
CA LYS A 133 3.38 -0.21 7.44
C LYS A 133 4.46 0.83 7.73
N THR A 134 5.71 0.40 7.87
CA THR A 134 6.87 1.27 8.08
C THR A 134 7.37 1.84 6.74
N TRP A 135 7.70 3.14 6.73
CA TRP A 135 8.20 3.85 5.54
C TRP A 135 9.55 4.52 5.83
N TYR A 136 10.43 4.52 4.83
CA TYR A 136 11.65 5.32 4.82
C TYR A 136 11.61 6.27 3.63
N GLY A 137 11.69 7.58 3.89
CA GLY A 137 11.68 8.62 2.87
C GLY A 137 13.03 9.31 2.76
N ALA A 138 13.43 9.66 1.54
CA ALA A 138 14.60 10.48 1.25
C ALA A 138 14.18 11.74 0.49
N ASN A 139 14.73 12.90 0.86
CA ASN A 139 14.41 14.16 0.21
C ASN A 139 15.15 14.31 -1.12
N ILE A 140 14.44 14.79 -2.14
CA ILE A 140 15.06 15.30 -3.37
C ILE A 140 15.58 16.71 -3.11
N LEU A 141 16.88 16.94 -3.38
CA LEU A 141 17.46 18.27 -3.42
C LEU A 141 17.39 18.80 -4.85
N ILE A 142 16.54 19.80 -5.10
CA ILE A 142 16.53 20.53 -6.35
C ILE A 142 17.53 21.69 -6.22
N VAL A 143 18.67 21.55 -6.88
CA VAL A 143 19.63 22.66 -7.06
C VAL A 143 19.20 23.45 -8.30
N ASN A 144 18.75 24.69 -8.07
CA ASN A 144 18.45 25.67 -9.13
C ASN A 144 19.71 26.43 -9.54
#